data_AF-A0A419IVS1-F1
#
_entry.id   AF-A0A419IVS1-F1
#
_cell.length_a   1.000
_cell.length_b   1.000
_cell.length_c   1.000
_cell.angle_alpha   90.00
_cell.angle_beta   90.00
_cell.angle_gamma   90.00
#
_symmetry.space_group_name_H-M   'P 1'
#
loop_
_entity.id
_entity.type
_entity.pdbx_description
1 polymer ?
#
loop_
_entity_poly.entity_id
_entity_poly.type
_entity_poly.pdbx_seq_one_letter_code
_entity_poly.pdbx_strand_id
1 'polypeptide(L)'
;MAKRVLTDADLNAIKSLMEVVVEEKLEDMEVVTRNDIKHLPSKDEFYARMDQISDELTKVREEQAVLSKQVQRHDQLLKTS
;
A
#
# COMPACT_ATOMS: atom_id res chain seq x y z
N MET A 1 -44.21 -43.47 -2.82
CA MET A 1 -42.89 -42.81 -2.91
C MET A 1 -43.09 -41.33 -2.59
N ALA A 2 -42.48 -40.82 -1.52
CA ALA A 2 -42.61 -39.40 -1.17
C ALA A 2 -41.80 -38.54 -2.16
N LYS A 3 -42.45 -37.57 -2.80
CA LYS A 3 -41.79 -36.58 -3.67
C LYS A 3 -40.94 -35.69 -2.77
N ARG A 4 -39.62 -35.86 -2.80
CA ARG A 4 -38.69 -34.92 -2.16
C ARG A 4 -38.69 -33.64 -2.99
N VAL A 5 -39.24 -32.58 -2.42
CA VAL A 5 -39.25 -31.25 -3.02
C VAL A 5 -38.15 -30.47 -2.31
N LEU A 6 -37.24 -29.89 -3.09
CA LEU A 6 -36.25 -28.95 -2.55
C LEU A 6 -37.00 -27.78 -1.93
N THR A 7 -36.71 -27.52 -0.67
CA THR A 7 -37.24 -26.40 0.08
C THR A 7 -36.27 -25.22 0.01
N ASP A 8 -36.74 -24.04 0.39
CA ASP A 8 -35.87 -22.87 0.49
C ASP A 8 -34.72 -23.06 1.50
N ALA A 9 -34.90 -23.92 2.50
CA ALA A 9 -33.84 -24.29 3.42
C ALA A 9 -32.72 -25.05 2.71
N ASP A 10 -33.05 -25.97 1.81
CA ASP A 10 -32.06 -26.68 0.99
C ASP A 10 -31.31 -25.72 0.06
N LEU A 11 -32.02 -24.75 -0.54
CA LEU A 11 -31.42 -23.73 -1.39
C LEU A 11 -30.48 -22.80 -0.61
N ASN A 12 -30.84 -22.41 0.60
CA ASN A 12 -29.99 -21.57 1.45
C ASN A 12 -28.74 -22.34 1.90
N ALA A 13 -28.88 -23.62 2.26
CA ALA A 13 -27.74 -24.47 2.60
C ALA A 13 -26.76 -24.61 1.42
N ILE A 14 -27.27 -24.74 0.19
CA ILE A 14 -26.44 -24.78 -1.02
C ILE A 14 -25.72 -23.45 -1.22
N LYS A 15 -26.40 -22.31 -1.07
CA LYS A 15 -25.77 -20.98 -1.20
C LYS A 15 -24.63 -20.79 -0.20
N SER A 16 -24.86 -21.10 1.07
CA SER A 16 -23.82 -20.99 2.11
C SER A 16 -22.64 -21.91 1.83
N LEU A 17 -22.88 -23.13 1.34
CA LEU A 17 -21.78 -24.02 0.95
C LEU A 17 -20.99 -23.44 -0.25
N MET A 18 -21.68 -22.85 -1.22
CA MET A 18 -21.02 -22.22 -2.37
C MET A 18 -20.20 -20.99 -1.96
N GLU A 19 -20.68 -20.18 -1.01
CA GLU A 19 -19.92 -19.04 -0.48
C GLU A 19 -18.58 -19.50 0.12
N VAL A 20 -18.59 -20.51 0.99
CA VAL A 20 -17.37 -21.07 1.59
C VAL A 20 -16.42 -21.61 0.53
N VAL A 21 -16.92 -22.40 -0.42
CA VAL A 21 -16.08 -22.99 -1.49
C VAL A 21 -15.48 -21.90 -2.38
N VAL A 22 -16.21 -20.82 -2.65
CA VAL A 22 -15.71 -19.69 -3.44
C VAL A 22 -14.64 -18.93 -2.67
N GLU A 23 -14.85 -18.67 -1.38
CA GLU A 23 -13.84 -18.02 -0.52
C GLU A 23 -12.55 -18.83 -0.46
N GLU A 24 -12.63 -20.13 -0.17
CA GLU A 24 -11.46 -21.03 -0.16
C GLU A 24 -10.72 -21.03 -1.51
N LYS A 25 -11.46 -21.01 -2.63
CA LYS A 25 -10.85 -20.97 -3.97
C LYS A 25 -10.22 -19.62 -4.30
N LEU A 26 -10.77 -18.52 -3.80
CA LEU A 26 -10.19 -17.19 -3.97
C LEU A 26 -8.88 -17.07 -3.18
N GLU A 27 -8.82 -17.67 -1.97
CA GLU A 27 -7.59 -17.77 -1.17
C GLU A 27 -6.54 -18.65 -1.87
N ASP A 28 -6.90 -19.84 -2.36
CA ASP A 28 -6.01 -20.75 -3.12
C ASP A 28 -5.40 -20.09 -4.37
N MET A 29 -6.16 -19.18 -5.01
CA MET A 29 -5.78 -18.52 -6.26
C MET A 29 -5.05 -17.18 -6.05
N GLU A 30 -4.76 -16.80 -4.81
CA GLU A 30 -4.16 -15.50 -4.43
C GLU A 30 -4.88 -14.30 -5.09
N VAL A 31 -6.20 -14.40 -5.23
CA VAL A 31 -6.99 -13.35 -5.90
C VAL A 31 -7.11 -12.16 -4.97
N VAL A 32 -6.50 -11.05 -5.36
CA VAL A 32 -6.61 -9.78 -4.64
C VAL A 32 -8.01 -9.19 -4.82
N THR A 33 -8.73 -9.05 -3.72
CA THR A 33 -10.07 -8.45 -3.69
C THR A 33 -10.00 -6.95 -3.43
N ARG A 34 -11.13 -6.26 -3.65
CA ARG A 34 -11.25 -4.83 -3.30
C ARG A 34 -11.04 -4.56 -1.81
N ASN A 35 -11.35 -5.54 -0.95
CA ASN A 35 -11.16 -5.40 0.49
C ASN A 35 -9.68 -5.39 0.87
N ASP A 36 -8.84 -6.10 0.12
CA ASP A 36 -7.40 -6.20 0.37
C ASP A 36 -6.68 -4.90 -0.01
N ILE A 37 -7.14 -4.22 -1.05
CA ILE A 37 -6.55 -2.97 -1.54
C ILE A 37 -7.20 -1.70 -0.97
N LYS A 38 -8.20 -1.81 -0.10
CA LYS A 38 -8.94 -0.64 0.41
C LYS A 38 -8.08 0.33 1.23
N HIS A 39 -6.93 -0.14 1.72
CA HIS A 39 -5.96 0.65 2.46
C HIS A 39 -4.81 1.19 1.60
N LEU A 40 -4.74 0.75 0.33
CA LEU A 40 -3.78 1.32 -0.60
C LEU A 40 -4.24 2.72 -1.00
N PRO A 41 -3.30 3.68 -1.08
CA PRO A 41 -3.63 5.02 -1.54
C PRO A 41 -4.13 4.96 -2.98
N SER A 42 -4.97 5.92 -3.35
CA SER A 42 -5.29 6.13 -4.75
C SER A 42 -4.03 6.51 -5.53
N LYS A 43 -4.10 6.37 -6.86
CA LYS A 43 -3.02 6.78 -7.76
C LYS A 43 -2.58 8.23 -7.48
N ASP A 44 -3.54 9.13 -7.38
CA ASP A 44 -3.25 10.56 -7.22
C ASP A 44 -2.68 10.87 -5.84
N GLU A 45 -3.17 10.23 -4.78
CA GLU A 45 -2.62 10.34 -3.43
C GLU A 45 -1.18 9.82 -3.34
N PHE A 46 -0.89 8.71 -4.02
CA PHE A 46 0.46 8.16 -4.10
C PHE A 46 1.42 9.15 -4.76
N TYR A 47 1.08 9.67 -5.94
CA TYR A 47 1.95 10.61 -6.65
C TYR A 47 2.11 11.93 -5.89
N ALA A 48 1.04 12.47 -5.30
CA ALA A 48 1.13 13.68 -4.49
C ALA A 48 2.10 13.52 -3.30
N ARG A 49 2.09 12.37 -2.62
CA ARG A 49 3.05 12.09 -1.53
C ARG A 49 4.48 11.90 -2.05
N MET A 50 4.64 11.25 -3.20
CA MET A 50 5.96 11.07 -3.81
C MET A 50 6.57 12.41 -4.24
N ASP A 51 5.76 13.31 -4.79
CA ASP A 51 6.19 14.66 -5.16
C ASP A 51 6.65 15.44 -3.91
N GLN A 52 5.87 15.39 -2.83
CA GLN A 52 6.24 16.00 -1.54
C GLN A 52 7.58 15.48 -1.00
N ILE A 53 7.79 14.15 -1.01
CA ILE A 53 9.05 13.54 -0.57
C ILE A 53 10.22 14.00 -1.45
N SER A 54 10.01 14.10 -2.76
CA SER A 54 11.03 14.57 -3.70
C SER A 54 11.45 16.02 -3.42
N ASP A 55 10.49 16.89 -3.12
CA ASP A 55 10.74 18.28 -2.76
C ASP A 55 11.52 18.40 -1.45
N GLU A 56 11.13 17.63 -0.43
CA GLU A 56 11.85 17.58 0.85
C GLU A 56 13.28 17.08 0.69
N LEU A 57 13.49 16.01 -0.09
CA LEU A 57 14.83 15.49 -0.39
C LEU A 57 15.70 16.53 -1.11
N THR A 58 15.10 17.31 -2.02
CA THR A 58 15.82 18.37 -2.72
C THR A 58 16.27 19.45 -1.74
N LYS A 59 15.39 19.91 -0.85
CA LYS A 59 15.74 20.89 0.20
C LYS A 59 16.85 20.39 1.11
N VAL A 60 16.78 19.13 1.58
CA VAL A 60 17.83 18.54 2.42
C VAL A 60 19.18 18.51 1.71
N ARG A 61 19.21 18.18 0.40
CA ARG A 61 20.45 18.19 -0.39
C ARG A 61 21.03 19.59 -0.53
N GLU A 62 20.20 20.60 -0.74
CA GLU A 62 20.63 21.99 -0.81
C GLU A 62 21.21 22.48 0.53
N GLU A 63 20.52 22.19 1.64
CA GLU A 63 21.00 22.49 2.99
C GLU A 63 22.34 21.81 3.28
N GLN A 64 22.46 20.51 2.95
CA GLN A 64 23.70 19.76 3.09
C GLN A 64 24.84 20.41 2.28
N ALA A 65 24.58 20.86 1.05
CA ALA A 65 25.57 21.51 0.22
C ALA A 65 26.05 22.84 0.83
N VAL A 66 25.14 23.62 1.42
CA VAL A 66 25.47 24.88 2.12
C VAL A 66 26.31 24.60 3.37
N LEU A 67 25.89 23.65 4.20
CA LEU A 67 26.61 23.24 5.41
C LEU A 67 28.01 22.71 5.06
N SER A 68 28.13 21.89 4.02
CA SER A 68 29.41 21.35 3.56
C SER A 68 30.39 22.47 3.18
N LYS A 69 29.91 23.51 2.47
CA LYS A 69 30.72 24.69 2.14
C LYS A 69 31.13 25.48 3.39
N GLN A 70 30.27 25.58 4.40
CA GLN A 70 30.60 26.26 5.66
C GLN A 70 31.71 25.51 6.41
N VAL A 71 31.60 24.18 6.52
CA VAL A 71 32.63 23.33 7.15
C VAL A 71 33.97 23.46 6.42
N GLN A 72 33.97 23.39 5.08
CA GLN A 72 35.19 23.58 4.29
C GLN A 72 35.87 24.93 4.54
N ARG A 73 35.10 26.02 4.64
CA ARG A 73 35.65 27.34 4.97
C ARG A 73 36.23 27.38 6.38
N HIS A 74 35.55 26.78 7.35
CA HIS A 74 36.05 26.72 8.72
C HIS A 74 37.37 25.94 8.82
N ASP A 75 37.46 24.79 8.14
CA ASP A 75 38.68 23.99 8.06
C ASP A 75 39.84 24.76 7.40
N GLN A 76 39.55 25.60 6.41
CA GLN A 76 40.56 26.46 5.79
C GLN A 76 41.08 27.51 6.77
N LEU A 77 40.21 28.18 7.51
CA LEU A 77 40.61 29.20 8.50
C LEU A 77 41.49 28.61 9.61
N LEU A 78 41.14 27.43 10.12
CA LEU A 78 41.92 26.73 11.13
C LEU A 78 43.31 26.31 10.63
N LYS A 79 43.44 25.96 9.35
CA LYS A 79 44.73 25.58 8.74
C LYS A 79 45.64 26.77 8.47
N THR A 80 45.10 27.99 8.42
CA THR A 80 45.86 29.22 8.13
C THR A 80 46.18 30.05 9.37
N SER A 81 45.71 29.66 10.55
CA SER A 81 46.04 30.27 11.85
C SER A 81 47.18 29.53 12.54
#